data_AF-W0T2F8-F1
#
_entry.id   AF-W0T2F8-F1
#
_cell.length_a   1.000
_cell.length_b   1.000
_cell.length_c   1.000
_cell.angle_alpha   90.00
_cell.angle_beta   90.00
_cell.angle_gamma   90.00
#
_symmetry.space_group_name_H-M   'P 1'
#
loop_
_entity.id
_entity.type
_entity.pdbx_description
1 polymer ?
#
loop_
_entity_poly.entity_id
_entity_poly.type
_entity_poly.pdbx_seq_one_letter_code
_entity_poly.pdbx_strand_id
1 'polypeptide(L)'
;MSVKTATNSIPKAIKASLVLSRIPIVTPELNALESKYFQYQSELERRLMWTFPSYFYFKKGTLTERRFQSAQKGVISKQPGVWFPKGVPDVKHNRERSQKQEIVLPKDTSESSLNSDVSRPIVPNSRITKADEKNDISSLERKLDRTLYLLVKDGKENWVLPNFPVEAVNSEEKKALHETAEIGLRRIGGEDINTWTVSNTPAGVIQSDKDLQFLFKSHIVAGEFKLKDKRSIKDFAWLTKDEIKTKVNEEYFKEIQYLLADN
;
A
#
# COMPACT_ATOMS: atom_id res chain seq x y z
N MET A 1 -29.03 -46.04 31.91
CA MET A 1 -28.52 -45.18 30.82
C MET A 1 -29.11 -43.79 31.04
N SER A 2 -28.30 -42.85 31.53
CA SER A 2 -28.74 -41.49 31.83
C SER A 2 -28.76 -40.68 30.53
N VAL A 3 -29.95 -40.24 30.12
CA VAL A 3 -30.15 -39.36 28.96
C VAL A 3 -29.56 -38.00 29.33
N LYS A 4 -28.43 -37.65 28.70
CA LYS A 4 -27.86 -36.31 28.78
C LYS A 4 -28.84 -35.34 28.12
N THR A 5 -29.64 -34.67 28.92
CA THR A 5 -30.46 -33.52 28.52
C THR A 5 -29.56 -32.46 27.89
N ALA A 6 -29.86 -32.05 26.66
CA ALA A 6 -29.20 -30.93 26.00
C ALA A 6 -29.33 -29.69 26.90
N THR A 7 -28.19 -29.17 27.36
CA THR A 7 -28.13 -27.88 28.04
C THR A 7 -28.63 -26.82 27.06
N ASN A 8 -29.81 -26.24 27.32
CA ASN A 8 -30.32 -25.07 26.61
C ASN A 8 -29.26 -23.95 26.72
N SER A 9 -28.47 -23.78 25.66
CA SER A 9 -27.53 -22.67 25.56
C SER A 9 -28.34 -21.38 25.47
N ILE A 10 -27.96 -20.38 26.27
CA ILE A 10 -28.54 -19.03 26.21
C ILE A 10 -28.42 -18.56 24.75
N PRO A 11 -29.50 -18.02 24.14
CA PRO A 11 -29.45 -17.55 22.77
C PRO A 11 -28.43 -16.42 22.68
N LYS A 12 -27.31 -16.67 22.02
CA LYS A 12 -26.28 -15.66 21.78
C LYS A 12 -26.75 -14.71 20.69
N ALA A 13 -26.62 -13.41 20.92
CA ALA A 13 -26.96 -12.43 19.91
C ALA A 13 -25.95 -12.50 18.76
N ILE A 14 -26.43 -12.61 17.53
CA ILE A 14 -25.59 -12.65 16.34
C ILE A 14 -25.28 -11.22 15.92
N LYS A 15 -24.00 -10.93 15.70
CA LYS A 15 -23.52 -9.64 15.19
C LYS A 15 -22.72 -9.88 13.92
N ALA A 16 -23.00 -9.09 12.90
CA ALA A 16 -22.18 -9.02 11.69
C ALA A 16 -21.23 -7.83 11.83
N SER A 17 -19.94 -8.05 11.68
CA SER A 17 -18.91 -7.03 11.82
C SER A 17 -18.04 -6.96 10.59
N LEU A 18 -17.61 -5.75 10.25
CA LEU A 18 -16.90 -5.48 9.01
C LEU A 18 -15.46 -5.06 9.30
N VAL A 19 -14.50 -5.83 8.80
CA VAL A 19 -13.10 -5.46 8.71
C VAL A 19 -12.92 -4.70 7.40
N LEU A 20 -13.22 -3.40 7.44
CA LEU A 20 -13.07 -2.53 6.28
C LEU A 20 -11.61 -2.07 6.17
N SER A 21 -10.98 -2.36 5.04
CA SER A 21 -9.56 -2.08 4.83
C SER A 21 -9.32 -1.23 3.59
N ARG A 22 -8.46 -0.23 3.72
CA ARG A 22 -7.87 0.53 2.61
C ARG A 22 -6.50 -0.07 2.33
N ILE A 23 -6.33 -0.64 1.14
CA ILE A 23 -5.07 -1.25 0.69
C ILE A 23 -3.98 -0.18 0.47
N PRO A 24 -2.69 -0.51 0.60
CA PRO A 24 -1.62 0.42 0.27
C PRO A 24 -1.69 0.82 -1.21
N ILE A 25 -1.53 2.12 -1.47
CA ILE A 25 -1.59 2.73 -2.80
C ILE A 25 -0.18 2.89 -3.38
N VAL A 26 0.83 3.07 -2.51
CA VAL A 26 2.24 3.11 -2.91
C VAL A 26 2.98 1.88 -2.39
N THR A 27 4.10 1.56 -3.03
CA THR A 27 4.98 0.46 -2.59
C THR A 27 5.46 0.69 -1.16
N PRO A 28 5.68 -0.36 -0.35
CA PRO A 28 6.18 -0.21 1.01
C PRO A 28 7.58 0.40 1.04
N GLU A 29 7.94 1.00 2.16
CA GLU A 29 9.31 1.48 2.37
C GLU A 29 10.26 0.30 2.58
N LEU A 30 11.43 0.39 1.94
CA LEU A 30 12.45 -0.65 2.02
C LEU A 30 13.16 -0.58 3.37
N ASN A 31 13.45 -1.74 3.95
CA ASN A 31 14.30 -1.82 5.12
C ASN A 31 15.75 -1.41 4.77
N ALA A 32 16.54 -1.00 5.76
CA ALA A 32 17.94 -0.62 5.59
C ALA A 32 18.78 -1.74 4.94
N LEU A 33 18.54 -2.99 5.36
CA LEU A 33 19.18 -4.18 4.76
C LEU A 33 18.78 -4.34 3.29
N GLU A 34 17.48 -4.28 2.99
CA GLU A 34 16.95 -4.45 1.64
C GLU A 34 17.49 -3.37 0.70
N SER A 35 17.49 -2.11 1.15
CA SER A 35 18.04 -0.98 0.41
C SER A 35 19.50 -1.23 0.02
N LYS A 36 20.33 -1.70 0.97
CA LYS A 36 21.74 -2.03 0.70
C LYS A 36 21.91 -3.23 -0.22
N TYR A 37 21.09 -4.27 -0.04
CA TYR A 37 21.10 -5.43 -0.91
C TYR A 37 20.74 -5.05 -2.36
N PHE A 38 19.68 -4.27 -2.57
CA PHE A 38 19.28 -3.82 -3.90
C PHE A 38 20.31 -2.89 -4.53
N GLN A 39 20.94 -2.01 -3.74
CA GLN A 39 22.05 -1.17 -4.22
C GLN A 39 23.21 -2.05 -4.72
N TYR A 40 23.63 -3.03 -3.92
CA TYR A 40 24.71 -3.94 -4.29
C TYR A 40 24.39 -4.76 -5.55
N GLN A 41 23.18 -5.35 -5.62
CA GLN A 41 22.74 -6.08 -6.81
C GLN A 41 22.68 -5.18 -8.05
N SER A 42 22.21 -3.93 -7.90
CA SER A 42 22.20 -2.95 -8.99
C SER A 42 23.62 -2.61 -9.47
N GLU A 43 24.60 -2.55 -8.57
CA GLU A 43 26.01 -2.31 -8.93
C GLU A 43 26.63 -3.51 -9.64
N LEU A 44 26.37 -4.72 -9.17
CA LEU A 44 26.78 -5.95 -9.83
C LEU A 44 26.16 -6.05 -11.23
N GLU A 45 24.87 -5.78 -11.35
CA GLU A 45 24.17 -5.76 -12.62
C GLU A 45 24.83 -4.73 -13.55
N ARG A 46 25.03 -3.48 -13.12
CA ARG A 46 25.73 -2.45 -13.91
C ARG A 46 27.15 -2.88 -14.34
N ARG A 47 27.84 -3.69 -13.53
CA ARG A 47 29.16 -4.22 -13.88
C ARG A 47 29.08 -5.33 -14.93
N LEU A 48 28.07 -6.19 -14.87
CA LEU A 48 27.88 -7.36 -15.74
C LEU A 48 27.09 -7.05 -17.02
N MET A 49 26.32 -5.96 -17.02
CA MET A 49 25.56 -5.48 -18.17
C MET A 49 26.43 -5.40 -19.41
N TRP A 50 25.82 -5.65 -20.57
CA TRP A 50 26.49 -5.52 -21.85
C TRP A 50 26.70 -4.05 -22.24
N THR A 51 27.48 -3.84 -23.29
CA THR A 51 27.62 -2.51 -23.89
C THR A 51 26.27 -2.00 -24.36
N PHE A 52 25.90 -0.78 -24.01
CA PHE A 52 24.68 -0.18 -24.55
C PHE A 52 24.81 0.01 -26.08
N PRO A 53 23.91 -0.57 -26.88
CA PRO A 53 24.00 -0.53 -28.34
C PRO A 53 23.47 0.82 -28.88
N SER A 54 24.23 1.89 -28.67
CA SER A 54 23.85 3.25 -29.09
C SER A 54 23.52 3.36 -30.57
N TYR A 55 24.22 2.62 -31.43
CA TYR A 55 24.02 2.58 -32.88
C TYR A 55 22.64 2.05 -33.30
N PHE A 56 21.95 1.29 -32.44
CA PHE A 56 20.63 0.75 -32.72
C PHE A 56 19.56 1.83 -32.50
N TYR A 57 19.63 2.48 -31.33
CA TYR A 57 18.68 3.51 -30.88
C TYR A 57 18.89 4.86 -31.58
N PHE A 58 20.14 5.29 -31.77
CA PHE A 58 20.48 6.54 -32.42
C PHE A 58 21.04 6.28 -33.82
N LYS A 59 20.37 6.80 -34.84
CA LYS A 59 20.84 6.66 -36.22
C LYS A 59 22.03 7.57 -36.48
N LYS A 60 22.98 7.05 -37.26
CA LYS A 60 24.21 7.75 -37.60
C LYS A 60 23.92 9.07 -38.32
N GLY A 61 24.59 10.15 -37.92
CA GLY A 61 24.46 11.49 -38.51
C GLY A 61 23.24 12.27 -38.05
N THR A 62 22.50 11.80 -37.03
CA THR A 62 21.35 12.53 -36.50
C THR A 62 21.75 13.54 -35.41
N LEU A 63 20.94 14.60 -35.25
CA LEU A 63 21.11 15.54 -34.14
C LEU A 63 21.00 14.85 -32.78
N THR A 64 20.14 13.84 -32.66
CA THR A 64 19.96 13.07 -31.43
C THR A 64 21.20 12.25 -31.09
N GLU A 65 21.83 11.60 -32.07
CA GLU A 65 23.12 10.92 -31.87
C GLU A 65 24.18 11.89 -31.37
N ARG A 66 24.30 13.06 -32.02
CA ARG A 66 25.26 14.10 -31.61
C ARG A 66 25.02 14.56 -30.17
N ARG A 67 23.77 14.83 -29.78
CA ARG A 67 23.41 15.20 -28.40
C ARG A 67 23.77 14.09 -27.41
N PHE A 68 23.49 12.84 -27.76
CA PHE A 68 23.84 11.68 -26.95
C PHE A 68 25.35 11.53 -26.77
N GLN A 69 26.12 11.63 -27.85
CA GLN A 69 27.58 11.54 -27.83
C GLN A 69 28.20 12.70 -27.04
N SER A 70 27.68 13.92 -27.15
CA SER A 70 28.17 15.07 -26.39
C SER A 70 27.94 14.94 -24.88
N ALA A 71 26.93 14.18 -24.46
CA ALA A 71 26.66 13.92 -23.04
C ALA A 71 27.56 12.80 -22.46
N GLN A 72 28.13 11.94 -23.31
CA GLN A 72 28.97 10.84 -22.83
C GLN A 72 30.42 11.28 -22.61
N LYS A 73 31.06 10.65 -21.62
CA LYS A 73 32.51 10.70 -21.45
C LYS A 73 33.14 9.69 -22.39
N GLY A 74 34.19 10.10 -23.12
CA GLY A 74 34.99 9.19 -23.93
C GLY A 74 35.77 8.20 -23.06
N VAL A 75 36.06 7.02 -23.61
CA VAL A 75 36.94 6.02 -22.97
C VAL A 75 38.39 6.21 -23.42
N ILE A 76 39.33 5.86 -22.55
CA ILE A 76 40.76 5.92 -22.85
C ILE A 76 41.12 4.70 -23.68
N SER A 77 41.63 4.91 -24.89
CA SER A 77 42.15 3.84 -25.75
C SER A 77 43.60 3.51 -25.41
N LYS A 78 44.03 2.28 -25.72
CA LYS A 78 45.43 1.88 -25.56
C LYS A 78 46.33 2.71 -26.48
N GLN A 79 47.43 3.22 -25.92
CA GLN A 79 48.45 3.96 -26.66
C GLN A 79 49.82 3.27 -26.50
N PRO A 80 50.57 3.05 -27.59
CA PRO A 80 51.91 2.45 -27.52
C PRO A 80 52.87 3.30 -26.68
N GLY A 81 53.73 2.66 -25.88
CA GLY A 81 54.74 3.35 -25.06
C GLY A 81 54.19 4.02 -23.80
N VAL A 82 52.88 3.95 -23.55
CA VAL A 82 52.25 4.49 -22.34
C VAL A 82 52.01 3.36 -21.34
N TRP A 83 52.42 3.58 -20.09
CA TRP A 83 52.17 2.63 -19.00
C TRP A 83 50.82 2.92 -18.33
N PHE A 84 50.00 1.87 -18.16
CA PHE A 84 48.69 1.95 -17.52
C PHE A 84 48.71 1.16 -16.19
N PRO A 85 48.63 1.82 -15.01
CA PRO A 85 48.78 1.15 -13.71
C PRO A 85 47.60 0.23 -13.36
N LYS A 86 46.43 0.44 -13.97
CA LYS A 86 45.20 -0.34 -13.74
C LYS A 86 44.98 -1.46 -14.78
N GLY A 87 46.02 -1.79 -15.54
CA GLY A 87 45.95 -2.69 -16.69
C GLY A 87 45.71 -1.96 -18.00
N VAL A 88 46.07 -2.62 -19.10
CA VAL A 88 45.93 -2.05 -20.45
C VAL A 88 44.45 -1.98 -20.83
N PRO A 89 43.93 -0.81 -21.28
CA PRO A 89 42.52 -0.66 -21.64
C PRO A 89 42.08 -1.60 -22.78
N ASP A 90 41.14 -2.50 -22.48
CA ASP A 90 40.44 -3.34 -23.46
C ASP A 90 39.12 -2.68 -23.85
N VAL A 91 39.17 -1.88 -24.93
CA VAL A 91 38.04 -1.09 -25.41
C VAL A 91 37.37 -1.77 -26.60
N LYS A 92 36.06 -2.03 -26.49
CA LYS A 92 35.21 -2.50 -27.58
C LYS A 92 33.89 -1.75 -27.58
N HIS A 93 33.41 -1.33 -28.75
CA HIS A 93 32.19 -0.52 -28.88
C HIS A 93 32.15 0.71 -27.94
N ASN A 94 33.28 1.44 -27.85
CA ASN A 94 33.42 2.63 -26.99
C ASN A 94 33.15 2.37 -25.50
N ARG A 95 33.42 1.14 -25.02
CA ARG A 95 33.39 0.76 -23.60
C ARG A 95 34.65 -0.02 -23.24
N GLU A 96 35.20 0.29 -22.07
CA GLU A 96 36.21 -0.53 -21.42
C GLU A 96 35.57 -1.77 -20.77
N ARG A 97 36.00 -2.97 -21.16
CA ARG A 97 35.41 -4.25 -20.70
C ARG A 97 35.71 -4.57 -19.23
N SER A 98 36.76 -3.97 -18.68
CA SER A 98 37.17 -4.15 -17.28
C SER A 98 36.25 -3.41 -16.29
N GLN A 99 35.60 -2.33 -16.72
CA GLN A 99 34.84 -1.42 -15.85
C GLN A 99 33.34 -1.42 -16.17
N LYS A 100 32.54 -0.91 -15.23
CA LYS A 100 31.12 -0.64 -15.45
C LYS A 100 30.97 0.50 -16.47
N GLN A 101 29.94 0.44 -17.30
CA GLN A 101 29.60 1.53 -18.20
C GLN A 101 28.55 2.42 -17.55
N GLU A 102 28.80 3.72 -17.46
CA GLU A 102 27.80 4.71 -17.07
C GLU A 102 27.33 5.47 -18.32
N ILE A 103 26.03 5.61 -18.47
CA ILE A 103 25.40 6.27 -19.63
C ILE A 103 24.59 7.44 -19.11
N VAL A 104 24.93 8.64 -19.56
CA VAL A 104 24.25 9.87 -19.16
C VAL A 104 23.24 10.24 -20.23
N LEU A 105 21.96 10.28 -19.90
CA LEU A 105 20.95 10.72 -20.86
C LEU A 105 21.07 12.25 -21.05
N PRO A 106 21.09 12.76 -22.30
CA PRO A 106 21.04 14.20 -22.57
C PRO A 106 19.79 14.80 -21.95
N LYS A 107 19.95 15.95 -21.27
CA LYS A 107 18.84 16.76 -20.78
C LYS A 107 18.72 17.99 -21.65
N ASP A 108 17.56 18.21 -22.25
CA ASP A 108 17.28 19.41 -23.03
C ASP A 108 17.03 20.57 -22.06
N THR A 109 18.06 21.34 -21.74
CA THR A 109 18.01 22.52 -20.86
C THR A 109 17.70 23.82 -21.60
N SER A 110 17.09 23.76 -22.79
CA SER A 110 16.66 24.97 -23.49
C SER A 110 15.53 25.67 -22.73
N GLU A 111 15.59 26.99 -22.59
CA GLU A 111 14.57 27.82 -21.93
C GLU A 111 13.16 27.61 -22.53
N SER A 112 13.08 27.31 -23.83
CA SER A 112 11.83 26.94 -24.51
C SER A 112 11.21 25.63 -24.02
N SER A 113 12.02 24.67 -23.55
CA SER A 113 11.54 23.38 -23.02
C SER A 113 10.94 23.54 -21.62
N LEU A 114 11.45 24.49 -20.82
CA LEU A 114 10.97 24.77 -19.47
C LEU A 114 9.61 25.47 -19.45
N ASN A 115 9.28 26.23 -20.50
CA ASN A 115 8.03 26.99 -20.61
C ASN A 115 6.86 26.18 -21.22
N SER A 116 7.12 24.97 -21.71
CA SER A 116 6.07 24.10 -22.25
C SER A 116 5.68 23.02 -21.24
N ASP A 117 4.38 22.94 -20.89
CA ASP A 117 3.87 21.97 -19.91
C ASP A 117 4.16 20.50 -20.28
N VAL A 118 4.41 20.23 -21.57
CA VAL A 118 4.66 18.88 -22.10
C VAL A 118 6.14 18.46 -21.97
N SER A 119 7.09 19.40 -22.02
CA SER A 119 8.54 19.10 -22.02
C SER A 119 9.20 19.27 -20.63
N ARG A 120 8.40 19.61 -19.61
CA ARG A 120 8.89 19.80 -18.24
C ARG A 120 9.46 18.51 -17.65
N PRO A 121 10.49 18.59 -16.79
CA PRO A 121 11.00 17.42 -16.08
C PRO A 121 9.91 16.83 -15.18
N ILE A 122 9.82 15.50 -15.17
CA ILE A 122 8.87 14.78 -14.32
C ILE A 122 9.34 14.88 -12.86
N VAL A 123 8.55 15.55 -12.03
CA VAL A 123 8.74 15.59 -10.58
C VAL A 123 7.68 14.69 -9.95
N PRO A 124 8.06 13.57 -9.32
CA PRO A 124 7.09 12.72 -8.65
C PRO A 124 6.49 13.45 -7.44
N ASN A 125 5.22 13.17 -7.14
CA ASN A 125 4.57 13.67 -5.94
C ASN A 125 5.24 13.09 -4.69
N SER A 126 5.22 13.85 -3.59
CA SER A 126 5.67 13.36 -2.29
C SER A 126 4.85 12.13 -1.86
N ARG A 127 5.54 11.14 -1.27
CA ARG A 127 4.90 9.99 -0.63
C ARG A 127 4.22 10.36 0.69
N ILE A 128 4.74 11.37 1.36
CA ILE A 128 4.18 11.92 2.61
C ILE A 128 3.14 12.98 2.21
N THR A 129 1.91 12.79 2.67
CA THR A 129 0.80 13.71 2.39
C THR A 129 0.64 14.76 3.48
N LYS A 130 -0.17 15.79 3.21
CA LYS A 130 -0.54 16.79 4.22
C LYS A 130 -1.27 16.18 5.43
N ALA A 131 -1.95 15.05 5.22
CA ALA A 131 -2.64 14.32 6.28
C ALA A 131 -1.67 13.58 7.19
N ASP A 132 -0.55 13.08 6.64
CA ASP A 132 0.55 12.51 7.43
C ASP A 132 1.24 13.57 8.29
N GLU A 133 1.53 14.74 7.73
CA GLU A 133 2.13 15.85 8.49
C GLU A 133 1.25 16.31 9.66
N LYS A 134 -0.07 16.32 9.45
CA LYS A 134 -1.07 16.70 10.47
C LYS A 134 -1.46 15.55 11.41
N ASN A 135 -1.03 14.32 11.14
CA ASN A 135 -1.48 13.10 11.81
C ASN A 135 -3.01 12.97 11.86
N ASP A 136 -3.70 13.30 10.77
CA ASP A 136 -5.17 13.23 10.71
C ASP A 136 -5.63 11.78 10.55
N ILE A 137 -6.06 11.17 11.66
CA ILE A 137 -6.54 9.79 11.73
C ILE A 137 -7.88 9.54 11.01
N SER A 138 -8.61 10.59 10.63
CA SER A 138 -9.89 10.46 9.92
C SER A 138 -9.72 10.35 8.40
N SER A 139 -8.57 10.76 7.89
CA SER A 139 -8.27 10.79 6.46
C SER A 139 -7.83 9.41 5.91
N LEU A 140 -8.19 9.15 4.65
CA LEU A 140 -7.73 7.97 3.90
C LEU A 140 -6.37 8.18 3.22
N GLU A 141 -6.01 9.45 2.98
CA GLU A 141 -4.79 9.89 2.28
C GLU A 141 -3.53 9.84 3.17
N ARG A 142 -3.66 9.53 4.46
CA ARG A 142 -2.52 9.30 5.35
C ARG A 142 -1.92 7.91 5.11
N LYS A 143 -0.62 7.71 5.31
CA LYS A 143 0.09 6.42 5.29
C LYS A 143 -0.24 5.60 4.05
N LEU A 144 0.09 6.15 2.87
CA LEU A 144 -0.25 5.58 1.56
C LEU A 144 0.37 4.19 1.33
N ASP A 145 1.49 3.90 1.98
CA ASP A 145 2.29 2.67 1.90
C ASP A 145 1.76 1.54 2.80
N ARG A 146 0.78 1.86 3.64
CA ARG A 146 0.32 1.04 4.77
C ARG A 146 -1.15 0.67 4.58
N THR A 147 -1.55 -0.48 5.11
CA THR A 147 -2.97 -0.87 5.14
C THR A 147 -3.65 -0.16 6.31
N LEU A 148 -4.75 0.56 6.02
CA LEU A 148 -5.57 1.19 7.04
C LEU A 148 -6.85 0.39 7.26
N TYR A 149 -7.30 0.33 8.50
CA TYR A 149 -8.56 -0.30 8.90
C TYR A 149 -9.48 0.72 9.54
N LEU A 150 -10.77 0.64 9.23
CA LEU A 150 -11.78 1.47 9.87
C LEU A 150 -12.06 0.94 11.28
N LEU A 151 -11.86 1.77 12.28
CA LEU A 151 -12.32 1.55 13.64
C LEU A 151 -13.32 2.63 14.05
N VAL A 152 -14.21 2.23 14.94
CA VAL A 152 -15.32 3.03 15.42
C VAL A 152 -15.28 3.08 16.93
N LYS A 153 -15.48 4.27 17.51
CA LYS A 153 -15.57 4.47 18.95
C LYS A 153 -17.02 4.31 19.40
N ASP A 154 -17.29 3.22 20.12
CA ASP A 154 -18.61 2.93 20.69
C ASP A 154 -18.96 3.92 21.82
N GLY A 155 -20.23 3.97 22.25
CA GLY A 155 -20.70 4.82 23.34
C GLY A 155 -19.93 4.62 24.66
N LYS A 156 -19.40 3.40 24.88
CA LYS A 156 -18.53 3.02 26.00
C LYS A 156 -17.07 3.47 25.85
N GLU A 157 -16.75 4.23 24.81
CA GLU A 157 -15.42 4.76 24.50
C GLU A 157 -14.35 3.76 24.07
N ASN A 158 -14.73 2.50 23.87
CA ASN A 158 -13.82 1.48 23.36
C ASN A 158 -13.76 1.53 21.83
N TRP A 159 -12.56 1.39 21.28
CA TRP A 159 -12.35 1.24 19.84
C TRP A 159 -12.64 -0.20 19.43
N VAL A 160 -13.60 -0.37 18.53
CA VAL A 160 -14.02 -1.67 18.00
C VAL A 160 -14.20 -1.59 16.50
N LEU A 161 -14.14 -2.74 15.85
CA LEU A 161 -14.57 -2.83 14.45
C LEU A 161 -16.06 -2.50 14.35
N PRO A 162 -16.52 -1.88 13.24
CA PRO A 162 -17.94 -1.70 12.97
C PRO A 162 -18.69 -3.02 13.20
N ASN A 163 -19.61 -3.03 14.15
CA ASN A 163 -20.42 -4.19 14.47
C ASN A 163 -21.90 -3.83 14.38
N PHE A 164 -22.67 -4.76 13.82
CA PHE A 164 -24.08 -4.57 13.50
C PHE A 164 -24.86 -5.75 14.07
N PRO A 165 -25.82 -5.52 14.98
CA PRO A 165 -26.66 -6.59 15.46
C PRO A 165 -27.52 -7.12 14.31
N VAL A 166 -27.61 -8.44 14.21
CA VAL A 166 -28.51 -9.11 13.26
C VAL A 166 -29.83 -9.30 13.99
N GLU A 167 -30.86 -8.59 13.57
CA GLU A 167 -32.22 -8.73 14.11
C GLU A 167 -32.77 -10.10 13.74
N ALA A 168 -32.71 -11.03 14.68
CA ALA A 168 -33.00 -12.45 14.43
C ALA A 168 -34.50 -12.78 14.40
N VAL A 169 -35.41 -11.83 14.63
CA VAL A 169 -36.72 -12.21 15.19
C VAL A 169 -37.95 -11.93 14.32
N ASN A 170 -38.07 -10.87 13.49
CA ASN A 170 -39.38 -10.60 12.85
C ASN A 170 -39.36 -9.91 11.47
N SER A 171 -38.23 -9.85 10.77
CA SER A 171 -38.17 -9.20 9.44
C SER A 171 -38.40 -10.22 8.33
N GLU A 172 -39.31 -9.94 7.40
CA GLU A 172 -39.80 -10.82 6.32
C GLU A 172 -38.72 -11.29 5.32
N GLU A 173 -37.48 -10.81 5.43
CA GLU A 173 -36.35 -11.21 4.58
C GLU A 173 -35.12 -11.56 5.43
N LYS A 174 -34.76 -12.86 5.45
CA LYS A 174 -33.49 -13.33 6.00
C LYS A 174 -32.34 -12.90 5.07
N LYS A 175 -31.71 -11.77 5.37
CA LYS A 175 -30.55 -11.25 4.61
C LYS A 175 -29.27 -11.97 4.98
N ALA A 176 -28.33 -12.05 4.05
CA ALA A 176 -27.03 -12.66 4.32
C ALA A 176 -26.20 -11.78 5.26
N LEU A 177 -25.34 -12.40 6.09
CA LEU A 177 -24.57 -11.68 7.11
C LEU A 177 -23.60 -10.63 6.53
N HIS A 178 -23.09 -10.84 5.32
CA HIS A 178 -22.23 -9.86 4.66
C HIS A 178 -23.04 -8.65 4.18
N GLU A 179 -24.26 -8.87 3.64
CA GLU A 179 -25.18 -7.80 3.23
C GLU A 179 -25.63 -6.95 4.43
N THR A 180 -25.91 -7.59 5.58
CA THR A 180 -26.27 -6.84 6.79
C THR A 180 -25.13 -5.97 7.28
N ALA A 181 -23.88 -6.43 7.16
CA ALA A 181 -22.71 -5.64 7.48
C ALA A 181 -22.52 -4.46 6.50
N GLU A 182 -22.75 -4.65 5.20
CA GLU A 182 -22.69 -3.59 4.19
C GLU A 182 -23.78 -2.53 4.39
N ILE A 183 -25.02 -2.95 4.58
CA ILE A 183 -26.16 -2.06 4.86
C ILE A 183 -25.90 -1.29 6.14
N GLY A 184 -25.42 -1.97 7.19
CA GLY A 184 -25.04 -1.36 8.45
C GLY A 184 -23.97 -0.29 8.26
N LEU A 185 -22.92 -0.59 7.47
CA LEU A 185 -21.86 0.37 7.19
C LEU A 185 -22.40 1.63 6.50
N ARG A 186 -23.24 1.46 5.47
CA ARG A 186 -23.85 2.60 4.75
C ARG A 186 -24.79 3.41 5.64
N ARG A 187 -25.51 2.76 6.56
CA ARG A 187 -26.35 3.44 7.56
C ARG A 187 -25.54 4.39 8.43
N ILE A 188 -24.32 4.00 8.81
CA ILE A 188 -23.46 4.77 9.71
C ILE A 188 -22.60 5.79 8.95
N GLY A 189 -21.98 5.36 7.86
CA GLY A 189 -20.99 6.12 7.08
C GLY A 189 -21.54 6.90 5.88
N GLY A 190 -22.84 6.80 5.61
CA GLY A 190 -23.48 7.37 4.43
C GLY A 190 -23.36 6.52 3.17
N GLU A 191 -23.95 7.04 2.09
CA GLU A 191 -23.97 6.37 0.78
C GLU A 191 -22.70 6.66 -0.05
N ASP A 192 -21.91 7.66 0.33
CA ASP A 192 -20.71 8.12 -0.39
C ASP A 192 -19.50 7.17 -0.22
N ILE A 193 -19.71 5.96 0.31
CA ILE A 193 -18.65 4.98 0.53
C ILE A 193 -18.83 3.78 -0.42
N ASN A 194 -17.86 3.62 -1.33
CA ASN A 194 -17.84 2.49 -2.23
C ASN A 194 -17.00 1.36 -1.61
N THR A 195 -17.67 0.26 -1.27
CA THR A 195 -17.07 -0.90 -0.63
C THR A 195 -17.26 -2.14 -1.48
N TRP A 196 -16.26 -3.02 -1.41
CA TRP A 196 -16.26 -4.31 -2.07
C TRP A 196 -15.98 -5.39 -1.02
N THR A 197 -17.00 -6.19 -0.69
CA THR A 197 -16.84 -7.33 0.21
C THR A 197 -16.19 -8.49 -0.53
N VAL A 198 -15.13 -9.04 0.06
CA VAL A 198 -14.26 -10.03 -0.61
C VAL A 198 -14.98 -11.37 -0.80
N SER A 199 -15.73 -11.79 0.21
CA SER A 199 -16.38 -13.10 0.23
C SER A 199 -17.59 -13.13 1.15
N ASN A 200 -18.51 -14.04 0.86
CA ASN A 200 -19.68 -14.33 1.69
C ASN A 200 -19.32 -15.14 2.96
N THR A 201 -18.09 -15.65 3.04
CA THR A 201 -17.58 -16.41 4.19
C THR A 201 -16.98 -15.45 5.22
N PRO A 202 -17.30 -15.61 6.52
CA PRO A 202 -16.66 -14.83 7.57
C PRO A 202 -15.18 -15.23 7.70
N ALA A 203 -14.30 -14.25 7.86
CA ALA A 203 -12.87 -14.43 8.04
C ALA A 203 -12.51 -14.88 9.47
N GLY A 204 -13.38 -14.62 10.44
CA GLY A 204 -13.18 -15.01 11.84
C GLY A 204 -14.46 -14.83 12.65
N VAL A 205 -14.46 -15.39 13.85
CA VAL A 205 -15.57 -15.25 14.81
C VAL A 205 -15.00 -14.89 16.17
N ILE A 206 -15.55 -13.84 16.77
CA ILE A 206 -15.29 -13.45 18.15
C ILE A 206 -16.47 -13.93 18.98
N GLN A 207 -16.17 -14.80 19.95
CA GLN A 207 -17.19 -15.40 20.80
C GLN A 207 -17.11 -14.82 22.20
N SER A 208 -18.12 -14.02 22.54
CA SER A 208 -18.38 -13.59 23.91
C SER A 208 -19.45 -14.50 24.55
N ASP A 209 -19.60 -14.44 25.87
CA ASP A 209 -20.61 -15.23 26.59
C ASP A 209 -22.03 -14.95 26.08
N LYS A 210 -22.30 -13.73 25.63
CA LYS A 210 -23.62 -13.25 25.18
C LYS A 210 -23.72 -13.02 23.67
N ASP A 211 -22.60 -12.84 22.98
CA ASP A 211 -22.57 -12.39 21.58
C ASP A 211 -21.68 -13.28 20.71
N LEU A 212 -22.12 -13.52 19.46
CA LEU A 212 -21.34 -14.14 18.39
C LEU A 212 -21.11 -13.10 17.30
N GLN A 213 -19.88 -12.60 17.19
CA GLN A 213 -19.51 -11.59 16.20
C GLN A 213 -18.78 -12.24 15.02
N PHE A 214 -19.43 -12.26 13.86
CA PHE A 214 -18.86 -12.74 12.60
C PHE A 214 -18.14 -11.60 11.89
N LEU A 215 -16.87 -11.80 11.53
CA LEU A 215 -16.02 -10.79 10.90
C LEU A 215 -15.98 -11.00 9.39
N PHE A 216 -16.41 -10.00 8.62
CA PHE A 216 -16.33 -10.01 7.15
C PHE A 216 -15.27 -9.06 6.66
N LYS A 217 -14.45 -9.51 5.70
CA LYS A 217 -13.42 -8.68 5.09
C LYS A 217 -14.01 -7.88 3.93
N SER A 218 -13.81 -6.57 3.96
CA SER A 218 -14.24 -5.67 2.90
C SER A 218 -13.16 -4.64 2.59
N HIS A 219 -13.14 -4.19 1.34
CA HIS A 219 -12.21 -3.17 0.87
C HIS A 219 -12.95 -1.90 0.52
N ILE A 220 -12.41 -0.76 0.93
CA ILE A 220 -12.84 0.53 0.39
C ILE A 220 -12.16 0.76 -0.95
N VAL A 221 -12.95 0.97 -2.00
CA VAL A 221 -12.45 1.23 -3.35
C VAL A 221 -12.35 2.72 -3.61
N ALA A 222 -13.37 3.47 -3.19
CA ALA A 222 -13.44 4.91 -3.35
C ALA A 222 -14.45 5.49 -2.36
N GLY A 223 -14.40 6.82 -2.20
CA GLY A 223 -15.34 7.55 -1.36
C GLY A 223 -14.77 7.90 0.00
N GLU A 224 -15.63 8.47 0.83
CA GLU A 224 -15.27 9.01 2.14
C GLU A 224 -16.25 8.48 3.19
N PHE A 225 -15.73 8.05 4.33
CA PHE A 225 -16.59 7.66 5.44
C PHE A 225 -16.99 8.92 6.22
N LYS A 226 -18.27 9.31 6.12
CA LYS A 226 -18.82 10.44 6.86
C LYS A 226 -19.79 9.94 7.91
N LEU A 227 -19.47 10.17 9.18
CA LEU A 227 -20.31 9.73 10.28
C LEU A 227 -21.66 10.48 10.28
N LYS A 228 -22.74 9.79 9.88
CA LYS A 228 -24.12 10.31 9.90
C LYS A 228 -24.83 9.99 11.22
N ASP A 229 -24.65 8.77 11.74
CA ASP A 229 -25.28 8.34 13.00
C ASP A 229 -24.42 8.68 14.22
N LYS A 230 -24.49 9.93 14.67
CA LYS A 230 -23.79 10.43 15.87
C LYS A 230 -24.39 9.96 17.19
N ARG A 231 -25.52 9.25 17.18
CA ARG A 231 -26.20 8.79 18.42
C ARG A 231 -25.57 7.52 18.95
N SER A 232 -25.22 6.61 18.05
CA SER A 232 -24.65 5.30 18.39
C SER A 232 -23.12 5.34 18.48
N ILE A 233 -22.49 6.23 17.72
CA ILE A 233 -21.03 6.30 17.55
C ILE A 233 -20.54 7.71 17.82
N LYS A 234 -19.48 7.81 18.63
CA LYS A 234 -18.86 9.10 18.96
C LYS A 234 -17.87 9.56 17.90
N ASP A 235 -17.04 8.64 17.41
CA ASP A 235 -15.91 8.96 16.53
C ASP A 235 -15.51 7.76 15.65
N PHE A 236 -14.77 8.02 14.59
CA PHE A 236 -14.18 7.00 13.73
C PHE A 236 -12.72 7.33 13.41
N ALA A 237 -11.94 6.30 13.11
CA ALA A 237 -10.55 6.47 12.74
C ALA A 237 -10.12 5.39 11.75
N TRP A 238 -9.31 5.77 10.77
CA TRP A 238 -8.59 4.86 9.91
C TRP A 238 -7.24 4.59 10.54
N LEU A 239 -6.92 3.35 10.90
CA LEU A 239 -5.74 3.01 11.72
C LEU A 239 -4.92 1.87 11.11
N THR A 240 -3.62 1.93 11.29
CA THR A 240 -2.67 0.85 10.95
C THR A 240 -2.67 -0.23 12.03
N LYS A 241 -2.19 -1.44 11.71
CA LYS A 241 -2.10 -2.55 12.66
C LYS A 241 -1.37 -2.16 13.97
N ASP A 242 -0.29 -1.40 13.85
CA ASP A 242 0.51 -0.94 14.99
C ASP A 242 -0.27 0.03 15.90
N GLU A 243 -1.06 0.92 15.32
CA GLU A 243 -1.91 1.87 16.06
C GLU A 243 -3.15 1.18 16.65
N ILE A 244 -3.66 0.13 16.00
CA ILE A 244 -4.77 -0.67 16.51
C ILE A 244 -4.33 -1.38 17.79
N LYS A 245 -3.12 -1.94 17.80
CA LYS A 245 -2.54 -2.60 18.98
C LYS A 245 -2.51 -1.72 20.22
N THR A 246 -2.29 -0.42 20.07
CA THR A 246 -2.21 0.52 21.20
C THR A 246 -3.56 1.06 21.67
N LYS A 247 -4.55 1.13 20.76
CA LYS A 247 -5.88 1.71 21.06
C LYS A 247 -6.93 0.71 21.54
N VAL A 248 -6.72 -0.57 21.25
CA VAL A 248 -7.71 -1.63 21.45
C VAL A 248 -7.27 -2.55 22.59
N ASN A 249 -8.23 -3.14 23.30
CA ASN A 249 -7.96 -4.09 24.38
C ASN A 249 -7.08 -5.26 23.88
N GLU A 250 -6.12 -5.68 24.70
CA GLU A 250 -5.15 -6.70 24.31
C GLU A 250 -5.78 -8.05 23.96
N GLU A 251 -6.84 -8.46 24.69
CA GLU A 251 -7.57 -9.70 24.41
C GLU A 251 -8.25 -9.65 23.04
N TYR A 252 -8.94 -8.55 22.75
CA TYR A 252 -9.62 -8.33 21.48
C TYR A 252 -8.61 -8.19 20.33
N PHE A 253 -7.45 -7.56 20.57
CA PHE A 253 -6.39 -7.47 19.57
C PHE A 253 -5.84 -8.86 19.21
N LYS A 254 -5.63 -9.76 20.17
CA LYS A 254 -5.16 -11.14 19.90
C LYS A 254 -6.11 -11.89 18.96
N GLU A 255 -7.42 -11.69 19.12
CA GLU A 255 -8.43 -12.33 18.27
C GLU A 255 -8.51 -11.77 16.84
N ILE A 256 -8.02 -10.55 16.60
CA ILE A 256 -8.09 -9.89 15.30
C ILE A 256 -6.71 -9.78 14.63
N GLN A 257 -5.62 -9.96 15.39
CA GLN A 257 -4.25 -9.74 14.93
C GLN A 257 -3.92 -10.46 13.62
N TYR A 258 -4.42 -11.69 13.43
CA TYR A 258 -4.18 -12.50 12.24
C TYR A 258 -4.94 -12.02 11.00
N LEU A 259 -6.02 -11.22 11.18
CA LEU A 259 -6.78 -10.63 10.07
C LEU A 259 -6.13 -9.34 9.54
N LEU A 260 -5.31 -8.70 10.37
CA LEU A 260 -4.64 -7.44 10.04
C LEU A 260 -3.30 -7.73 9.36
N ALA A 261 -3.09 -7.13 8.19
CA ALA A 261 -1.82 -7.19 7.48
C ALA A 261 -0.76 -6.36 8.22
N ASP A 262 0.45 -6.91 8.36
CA ASP A 262 1.55 -6.23 9.07
C ASP A 262 2.11 -5.05 8.27
N ASN A 263 2.35 -5.25 6.97
CA ASN A 263 3.24 -4.46 6.12
C ASN A 263 4.61 -4.13 6.74
#